data_AF-A0A537LX21-F1
#
_entry.id   AF-A0A537LX21-F1
#
_cell.length_a   1.000
_cell.length_b   1.000
_cell.length_c   1.000
_cell.angle_alpha   90.00
_cell.angle_beta   90.00
_cell.angle_gamma   90.00
#
_symmetry.space_group_name_H-M   'P 1'
#
loop_
_entity.id
_entity.type
_entity.pdbx_description
1 polymer ?
#
loop_
_entity_poly.entity_id
_entity_poly.type
_entity_poly.pdbx_seq_one_letter_code
_entity_poly.pdbx_strand_id
1 'polypeptide(L)' 'MVKAEWGTKRSCPKCGTRFYDLGKDDPVTCLNCGISWEP' A
#
# COMPACT_ATOMS: atom_id res chain seq x y z
N MET A 1 12.90 5.92 -13.48
CA MET A 1 12.93 7.16 -12.67
C MET A 1 11.89 7.00 -11.57
N VAL A 2 12.32 6.71 -10.34
CA VAL A 2 11.39 6.49 -9.22
C VAL A 2 10.91 7.87 -8.78
N LYS A 3 9.67 8.22 -9.10
CA LYS A 3 9.06 9.45 -8.58
C LYS A 3 8.66 9.11 -7.15
N ALA A 4 9.30 9.76 -6.17
CA ALA A 4 9.08 9.53 -4.73
C ALA A 4 7.59 9.60 -4.31
N GLU A 5 6.78 10.21 -5.17
CA GLU A 5 5.32 10.31 -5.12
C GLU A 5 4.57 8.98 -5.01
N TRP A 6 5.17 7.85 -5.40
CA TRP A 6 4.49 6.55 -5.34
C TRP A 6 4.64 5.84 -3.99
N GLY A 7 5.46 6.33 -3.07
CA GLY A 7 5.64 5.70 -1.76
C GLY A 7 6.25 4.30 -1.83
N THR A 8 5.94 3.45 -0.85
CA THR A 8 6.52 2.09 -0.76
C THR A 8 5.64 1.06 -1.47
N LYS A 9 6.26 0.07 -2.12
CA LYS A 9 5.53 -1.06 -2.71
C LYS A 9 5.14 -2.04 -1.60
N ARG A 10 3.84 -2.19 -1.36
CA ARG A 10 3.25 -3.07 -0.33
C ARG A 10 2.54 -4.27 -0.96
N SER A 11 2.39 -5.33 -0.18
CA SER A 11 1.55 -6.49 -0.54
C SER A 11 0.47 -6.63 0.53
N CYS A 12 -0.79 -6.71 0.11
CA CYS A 12 -1.91 -6.83 1.04
C CYS A 12 -1.88 -8.17 1.78
N PRO A 13 -1.93 -8.20 3.12
CA PRO A 13 -1.92 -9.44 3.90
C PRO A 13 -3.23 -10.25 3.77
N LYS A 14 -4.34 -9.61 3.34
CA LYS A 14 -5.64 -10.28 3.19
C LYS A 14 -5.88 -10.87 1.81
N CYS A 15 -5.58 -10.12 0.74
CA CYS A 15 -5.91 -10.52 -0.63
C CYS A 15 -4.70 -10.73 -1.54
N GLY A 16 -3.47 -10.50 -1.04
CA GLY A 16 -2.23 -10.71 -1.81
C GLY A 16 -1.97 -9.67 -2.91
N THR A 17 -2.86 -8.70 -3.13
CA THR A 17 -2.66 -7.65 -4.14
C THR A 17 -1.45 -6.79 -3.79
N ARG A 18 -0.58 -6.56 -4.77
CA ARG A 18 0.60 -5.70 -4.66
C ARG A 18 0.27 -4.31 -5.18
N PHE A 19 0.53 -3.28 -4.39
CA PHE A 19 0.23 -1.89 -4.74
C PHE A 19 1.26 -0.94 -4.13
N TYR A 20 1.23 0.31 -4.55
CA TYR A 20 2.05 1.39 -4.02
C TYR A 20 1.23 2.18 -2.99
N ASP A 21 1.78 2.44 -1.81
CA ASP A 21 1.05 3.14 -0.74
C ASP A 21 0.90 4.65 -0.98
N LEU A 22 1.57 5.21 -2.00
CA LEU A 22 1.50 6.64 -2.34
C LEU A 22 1.86 7.57 -1.17
N GLY A 23 2.70 7.10 -0.24
CA GLY A 23 3.06 7.83 0.97
C GLY A 23 1.98 7.81 2.06
N LYS A 24 1.01 6.90 1.96
CA LYS A 24 -0.01 6.64 2.99
C LYS A 24 0.31 5.33 3.70
N ASP A 25 1.36 5.34 4.51
CA ASP A 25 1.79 4.18 5.27
C ASP A 25 1.16 4.06 6.67
N ASP A 26 0.45 5.08 7.16
CA ASP A 26 -0.12 5.07 8.51
C ASP A 26 -1.62 5.45 8.52
N PRO A 27 -2.55 4.47 8.53
CA PRO A 27 -2.37 3.05 8.22
C PRO A 27 -2.39 2.76 6.70
N VAL A 28 -1.63 1.74 6.27
CA VAL A 28 -1.67 1.25 4.88
C VAL A 28 -3.05 0.67 4.60
N THR A 29 -3.72 1.18 3.55
CA THR A 29 -5.03 0.68 3.12
C THR A 29 -4.95 0.01 1.75
N CYS A 30 -5.41 -1.24 1.65
CA CYS A 30 -5.43 -1.96 0.38
C CYS A 30 -6.47 -1.37 -0.58
N LEU A 31 -6.02 -0.96 -1.75
CA LEU A 31 -6.88 -0.42 -2.82
C LEU A 31 -7.84 -1.46 -3.43
N ASN A 32 -7.57 -2.76 -3.24
CA ASN A 32 -8.40 -3.83 -3.80
C ASN A 32 -9.49 -4.32 -2.84
N CYS A 33 -9.17 -4.48 -1.55
CA CYS A 33 -10.11 -5.05 -0.58
C CYS A 33 -10.42 -4.16 0.63
N GLY A 34 -9.85 -2.96 0.70
CA GLY A 34 -10.16 -1.95 1.72
C GLY A 34 -9.69 -2.26 3.14
N ILE A 35 -8.89 -3.31 3.35
CA ILE A 35 -8.32 -3.58 4.68
C ILE A 35 -7.25 -2.53 4.99
N SER A 36 -7.25 -2.02 6.21
CA SER A 36 -6.19 -1.16 6.74
C SER A 36 -5.35 -1.93 7.74
N TRP A 37 -4.02 -1.84 7.64
CA TRP A 37 -3.08 -2.47 8.56
C TRP A 37 -1.87 -1.58 8.79
N GLU A 38 -1.22 -1.77 9.93
CA GLU A 38 0.10 -1.19 10.22
C GLU A 38 1.15 -1.99 9.42
N PRO A 39 2.03 -1.30 8.66
CA PRO A 39 2.91 -1.91 7.66
C PRO A 39 3.90 -2.96 8.17
#